data_AF-A0A174GYV8-F1
#
_entry.id   AF-A0A174GYV8-F1
#
_cell.length_a   1.000
_cell.length_b   1.000
_cell.length_c   1.000
_cell.angle_alpha   90.00
_cell.angle_beta   90.00
_cell.angle_gamma   90.00
#
_symmetry.space_group_name_H-M   'P 1'
#
loop_
_entity.id
_entity.type
_entity.pdbx_description
1 polymer ?
#
loop_
_entity_poly.entity_id
_entity_poly.type
_entity_poly.pdbx_seq_one_letter_code
_entity_poly.pdbx_strand_id
1 'polypeptide(L)'
;MTLNDPIKLSSVDINVLHILSTNTKLTYNTLAEALSSSSATAKRSLQNLKAYGYITRQGSNKAGYWQLTEKGKIFIIKEQKL
;
A
#
# COMPACT_ATOMS: atom_id res chain seq x y z
N MET A 1 4.82 19.87 11.46
CA MET A 1 4.51 19.65 10.03
C MET A 1 3.02 19.39 9.93
N THR A 2 2.29 20.34 9.37
CA THR A 2 0.82 20.35 9.29
C THR A 2 0.34 19.29 8.30
N LEU A 3 -0.52 18.38 8.72
CA LEU A 3 -1.09 17.34 7.85
C LEU A 3 -2.60 17.53 7.78
N ASN A 4 -3.05 18.50 7.00
CA ASN A 4 -4.47 18.69 6.68
C ASN A 4 -4.71 18.90 5.18
N ASP A 5 -3.72 18.65 4.33
CA ASP A 5 -3.93 18.58 2.89
C ASP A 5 -4.78 17.34 2.57
N PRO A 6 -5.72 17.44 1.61
CA PRO A 6 -6.44 16.26 1.12
C PRO A 6 -5.40 15.25 0.64
N ILE A 7 -5.35 14.10 1.33
CA ILE A 7 -4.37 13.04 1.05
C ILE A 7 -4.61 12.53 -0.37
N LYS A 8 -3.81 13.03 -1.32
CA LYS A 8 -3.78 12.53 -2.69
C LYS A 8 -2.77 11.39 -2.79
N LEU A 9 -3.26 10.18 -3.02
CA LEU A 9 -2.41 9.03 -3.26
C LEU A 9 -1.66 9.21 -4.59
N SER A 10 -0.37 8.87 -4.61
CA SER A 10 0.42 8.84 -5.83
C SER A 10 0.07 7.61 -6.68
N SER A 11 0.44 7.62 -7.97
CA SER A 11 0.27 6.45 -8.84
C SER A 11 0.97 5.20 -8.28
N VAL A 12 2.10 5.37 -7.59
CA VAL A 12 2.79 4.27 -6.90
C VAL A 12 1.94 3.71 -5.76
N ASP A 13 1.34 4.59 -4.95
CA ASP A 13 0.48 4.16 -3.84
C ASP A 13 -0.74 3.39 -4.33
N ILE A 14 -1.35 3.84 -5.43
CA ILE A 14 -2.48 3.16 -6.07
C ILE A 14 -2.04 1.78 -6.56
N ASN A 15 -0.91 1.70 -7.27
CA ASN A 15 -0.36 0.42 -7.75
C ASN A 15 -0.06 -0.55 -6.60
N VAL A 16 0.47 -0.07 -5.47
CA VAL A 16 0.68 -0.90 -4.27
C VAL A 16 -0.64 -1.46 -3.76
N LEU A 17 -1.71 -0.67 -3.72
CA LEU A 17 -3.02 -1.15 -3.28
C LEU A 17 -3.60 -2.22 -4.22
N HIS A 18 -3.41 -2.09 -5.54
CA HIS A 18 -3.82 -3.12 -6.51
C HIS A 18 -3.00 -4.41 -6.36
N ILE A 19 -1.70 -4.28 -6.18
CA ILE A 19 -0.84 -5.44 -5.97
C ILE A 19 -1.24 -6.15 -4.66
N LEU A 20 -1.51 -5.41 -3.58
CA LEU A 20 -1.94 -5.99 -2.31
C LEU A 20 -3.37 -6.53 -2.31
N SER A 21 -4.23 -6.08 -3.22
CA SER A 21 -5.58 -6.66 -3.38
C SER A 21 -5.53 -8.06 -4.00
N THR A 22 -4.48 -8.35 -4.77
CA THR A 22 -4.28 -9.66 -5.42
C THR A 22 -3.31 -10.56 -4.66
N ASN A 23 -2.28 -9.99 -4.02
CA ASN A 23 -1.29 -10.73 -3.25
C ASN A 23 -0.85 -9.98 -1.98
N THR A 24 -1.27 -10.48 -0.82
CA THR A 24 -1.01 -9.89 0.50
C THR A 24 0.33 -10.30 1.11
N LYS A 25 0.97 -11.37 0.61
CA LYS A 25 2.20 -11.97 1.18
C LYS A 25 3.49 -11.47 0.52
N LEU A 26 3.50 -10.21 0.10
CA LEU A 26 4.67 -9.64 -0.56
C LEU A 26 5.69 -9.14 0.46
N THR A 27 6.95 -9.46 0.19
CA THR A 27 8.11 -8.85 0.85
C THR A 27 8.42 -7.50 0.21
N TYR A 28 9.28 -6.71 0.87
CA TYR A 28 9.72 -5.42 0.32
C TYR A 28 10.39 -5.57 -1.06
N ASN A 29 11.16 -6.63 -1.29
CA ASN A 29 11.89 -6.85 -2.53
C ASN A 29 10.93 -7.23 -3.67
N THR A 30 10.04 -8.19 -3.42
CA THR A 30 9.03 -8.61 -4.41
C THR A 30 8.07 -7.49 -4.76
N LEU A 31 7.76 -6.59 -3.81
CA LEU A 31 6.95 -5.41 -4.07
C LEU A 31 7.70 -4.38 -4.93
N ALA A 32 8.99 -4.13 -4.64
CA ALA A 32 9.80 -3.21 -5.42
C ALA A 32 9.95 -3.67 -6.88
N GLU A 33 10.17 -4.97 -7.09
CA GLU A 33 10.20 -5.62 -8.41
C GLU A 33 8.86 -5.48 -9.13
N ALA A 34 7.74 -5.78 -8.47
CA ALA A 34 6.40 -5.67 -9.06
C ALA A 34 6.02 -4.22 -9.44
N LEU A 35 6.60 -3.23 -8.75
CA LEU A 35 6.39 -1.81 -9.04
C LEU A 35 7.36 -1.25 -10.09
N SER A 36 8.35 -2.03 -10.54
CA SER A 36 9.49 -1.54 -11.33
C SER A 36 10.11 -0.27 -10.71
N SER A 37 10.21 -0.22 -9.38
CA SER A 37 10.63 0.96 -8.62
C SER A 37 11.75 0.63 -7.63
N SER A 38 12.43 1.65 -7.11
CA SER A 38 13.43 1.45 -6.07
C SER A 38 12.82 0.90 -4.78
N SER A 39 13.59 0.13 -4.02
CA SER A 39 13.19 -0.37 -2.69
C SER A 39 12.82 0.78 -1.73
N ALA A 40 13.49 1.92 -1.86
CA ALA A 40 13.19 3.13 -1.09
C ALA A 40 11.80 3.69 -1.42
N THR A 41 11.44 3.75 -2.70
CA THR A 41 10.12 4.21 -3.17
C THR A 41 9.01 3.26 -2.70
N ALA A 42 9.18 1.95 -2.88
CA ALA A 42 8.22 0.94 -2.41
C ALA A 42 8.01 1.01 -0.89
N LYS A 43 9.11 1.15 -0.12
CA LYS A 43 9.04 1.31 1.34
C LYS A 43 8.30 2.58 1.74
N ARG A 44 8.57 3.71 1.09
CA ARG A 44 7.89 4.99 1.35
C ARG A 44 6.39 4.87 1.10
N SER A 45 6.01 4.26 -0.01
CA SER A 45 4.60 4.03 -0.35
C SER A 45 3.89 3.17 0.69
N LEU A 46 4.48 2.05 1.11
CA LEU A 46 3.92 1.21 2.19
C LEU A 46 3.77 1.98 3.51
N GLN A 47 4.76 2.80 3.88
CA GLN A 47 4.70 3.62 5.09
C GLN A 47 3.58 4.66 5.01
N ASN A 48 3.44 5.34 3.88
CA ASN A 48 2.36 6.30 3.62
C ASN A 48 0.99 5.62 3.70
N LEU A 49 0.79 4.53 2.95
CA LEU A 49 -0.47 3.79 2.94
C LEU A 49 -0.85 3.25 4.33
N LYS A 50 0.14 2.82 5.12
CA LYS A 50 -0.07 2.43 6.52
C LYS A 50 -0.47 3.63 7.37
N ALA A 51 0.24 4.75 7.27
CA ALA A 51 -0.05 5.97 8.03
C ALA A 51 -1.43 6.54 7.69
N TYR A 52 -1.84 6.45 6.42
CA TYR A 52 -3.15 6.86 5.94
C TYR A 52 -4.26 5.84 6.22
N GLY A 53 -3.91 4.67 6.78
CA GLY A 53 -4.86 3.65 7.20
C GLY A 53 -5.46 2.81 6.07
N TYR A 54 -4.85 2.76 4.88
CA TYR A 54 -5.31 1.89 3.78
C TYR A 54 -4.81 0.45 3.93
N ILE A 55 -3.67 0.26 4.59
CA ILE A 55 -3.10 -1.07 4.86
C ILE A 55 -2.66 -1.20 6.32
N THR A 56 -2.56 -2.44 6.77
CA THR A 56 -1.97 -2.80 8.06
C THR A 56 -1.04 -3.99 7.90
N ARG A 57 -0.06 -4.12 8.80
CA ARG A 57 0.84 -5.29 8.84
C ARG A 57 0.31 -6.25 9.89
N GLN A 58 0.02 -7.48 9.47
CA GLN A 58 -0.45 -8.56 10.35
C GLN A 58 0.65 -9.61 10.53
N GLY A 59 0.73 -10.23 11.71
CA GLY A 59 1.70 -11.30 12.01
C GLY A 59 3.03 -10.83 12.59
N SER A 60 3.97 -11.78 12.73
CA SER A 60 5.26 -11.56 13.42
C SER A 60 6.22 -10.68 12.61
N ASN A 61 7.24 -10.12 13.26
CA ASN A 61 8.24 -9.28 12.59
C ASN A 61 8.95 -9.97 11.41
N LYS A 62 9.05 -11.31 11.42
CA LYS A 62 9.72 -12.11 10.38
C LYS A 62 8.78 -12.68 9.31
N ALA A 63 7.51 -12.92 9.65
CA ALA A 63 6.56 -13.60 8.76
C ALA A 63 5.27 -12.81 8.51
N GLY A 64 5.23 -11.55 8.91
CA GLY A 64 4.05 -10.71 8.77
C GLY A 64 3.76 -10.34 7.31
N TYR A 65 2.48 -10.18 7.00
CA TYR A 65 1.96 -9.85 5.66
C TYR A 65 1.22 -8.50 5.69
N TRP A 66 1.04 -7.91 4.52
CA TRP A 66 0.30 -6.66 4.37
C TRP A 66 -1.16 -6.95 4.03
N GLN A 67 -2.08 -6.37 4.78
CA GLN A 67 -3.51 -6.55 4.59
C GLN A 67 -4.18 -5.21 4.30
N LEU A 68 -5.07 -5.18 3.31
CA LEU A 68 -5.96 -4.05 3.08
C LEU A 68 -6.92 -3.88 4.27
N THR A 69 -7.04 -2.65 4.74
CA THR A 69 -8.11 -2.27 5.67
C THR A 69 -9.42 -2.08 4.90
N GLU A 70 -10.53 -1.88 5.61
CA GLU A 70 -11.81 -1.53 4.98
C GLU A 70 -11.69 -0.27 4.10
N LYS A 71 -10.92 0.73 4.55
CA LYS A 71 -10.62 1.93 3.77
C LYS A 71 -9.87 1.60 2.46
N GLY A 72 -8.88 0.71 2.52
CA GLY A 72 -8.15 0.20 1.36
C GLY A 72 -9.04 -0.51 0.35
N LYS A 73 -9.90 -1.42 0.83
CA LYS A 73 -10.85 -2.17 -0.01
C LYS A 73 -11.84 -1.24 -0.70
N ILE A 74 -12.46 -0.32 0.04
CA ILE A 74 -13.41 0.65 -0.50
C ILE A 74 -12.75 1.53 -1.57
N PHE A 75 -11.50 1.95 -1.35
CA PHE A 75 -10.76 2.75 -2.32
C PHE A 75 -10.59 2.01 -3.65
N ILE A 76 -10.10 0.76 -3.63
CA ILE A 76 -9.91 -0.05 -4.84
C ILE A 76 -11.24 -0.27 -5.59
N ILE A 77 -12.32 -0.56 -4.87
CA ILE A 77 -13.65 -0.77 -5.48
C ILE A 77 -14.16 0.51 -6.16
N LYS A 78 -13.87 1.69 -5.58
CA LYS A 78 -14.26 2.97 -6.17
C LYS A 78 -13.41 3.35 -7.38
N GLU A 79 -12.11 3.05 -7.33
CA GLU A 79 -11.17 3.33 -8.41
C GLU A 79 -11.48 2.50 -9.66
N GLN A 80 -11.82 1.22 -9.51
CA GLN A 80 -12.17 0.34 -10.64
C GLN A 80 -13.54 0.61 -11.28
N LYS A 81 -14.35 1.49 -10.70
CA LYS A 81 -15.66 1.90 -11.22
C LYS A 81 -15.62 3.22 -11.99
N LEU A 82 -14.44 3.83 -12.12
CA LEU A 82 -14.21 5.06 -12.87
C LEU A 82 -13.70 4.78 -14.30
#